data_AF-A0A813ISU2-F1
#
_entry.id   AF-A0A813ISU2-F1
#
_cell.length_a   1.000
_cell.length_b   1.000
_cell.length_c   1.000
_cell.angle_alpha   90.00
_cell.angle_beta   90.00
_cell.angle_gamma   90.00
#
_symmetry.space_group_name_H-M   'P 1'
#
loop_
_entity.id
_entity.type
_entity.pdbx_description
1 polymer ?
#
loop_
_entity_poly.entity_id
_entity_poly.type
_entity_poly.pdbx_seq_one_letter_code
_entity_poly.pdbx_strand_id
1 'polypeptide(L)'
;VLQGERTALNILSRASGIATDTQTLVGIKNLNGWHGEVAATRKVTPGFRLIEKYAVIVGGGVPHRMSLSDMTMLKDNHIWACNKSIGDAVRKVRSACGFSNKIEVECQSLEEAREAANAGAEVVMLDNFPPSEAKEAARKLKAEFSRGLTIEVSGGLSRETAAEYFSEHVDVLSFGSLTHGYGPIDFSLKIATVEGKAFAFDSWADDFRTPGEALDQAILMFYHLSGVTPICYSRFVIHAALDVVDEMVWGTSAMFLRFIDKFNDFHVSAYCTAGHARFMLLHKVRNEEAIRAFFAELHELYIKAMMSPFQEPNHRIESAAFDQRVRATGRRYFR
;
A
#
# COMPACT_ATOMS: atom_id res chain seq x y z
N VAL A 1 -3.11 -22.45 15.15
CA VAL A 1 -3.97 -22.24 13.96
C VAL A 1 -5.38 -21.82 14.36
N LEU A 2 -6.20 -22.69 14.95
CA LEU A 2 -7.61 -22.40 15.28
C LEU A 2 -7.81 -21.16 16.17
N GLN A 3 -6.93 -20.92 17.14
CA GLN A 3 -7.03 -19.73 18.02
C GLN A 3 -6.86 -18.40 17.27
N GLY A 4 -6.07 -18.37 16.19
CA GLY A 4 -5.83 -17.17 15.39
C GLY A 4 -6.81 -17.02 14.22
N GLU A 5 -7.57 -18.05 13.89
CA GLU A 5 -8.41 -18.13 12.69
C GLU A 5 -9.40 -16.96 12.60
N ARG A 6 -10.23 -16.78 13.64
CA ARG A 6 -11.30 -15.78 13.58
C ARG A 6 -10.75 -14.36 13.47
N THR A 7 -9.71 -14.06 14.24
CA THR A 7 -9.06 -12.75 14.20
C THR A 7 -8.44 -12.48 12.84
N ALA A 8 -7.69 -13.43 12.29
CA ALA A 8 -7.06 -13.30 10.98
C ALA A 8 -8.09 -13.14 9.85
N LEU A 9 -9.13 -13.99 9.82
CA LEU A 9 -10.18 -13.92 8.81
C LEU A 9 -10.97 -12.61 8.89
N ASN A 10 -11.30 -12.13 10.08
CA ASN A 10 -12.02 -10.85 10.24
C ASN A 10 -11.18 -9.67 9.75
N ILE A 11 -9.88 -9.65 10.07
CA ILE A 11 -8.97 -8.59 9.62
C ILE A 11 -8.86 -8.62 8.09
N LEU A 12 -8.59 -9.81 7.53
CA LEU A 12 -8.42 -9.98 6.09
C LEU A 12 -9.71 -9.67 5.32
N SER A 13 -10.84 -10.19 5.77
CA SER A 13 -12.16 -9.94 5.18
C SER A 13 -12.47 -8.44 5.06
N ARG A 14 -12.19 -7.69 6.15
CA ARG A 14 -12.41 -6.24 6.18
C ARG A 14 -11.43 -5.49 5.27
N ALA A 15 -10.13 -5.79 5.40
CA ALA A 15 -9.10 -5.14 4.60
C ALA A 15 -9.31 -5.40 3.10
N SER A 16 -9.64 -6.63 2.71
CA SER A 16 -9.93 -6.97 1.32
C SER A 16 -11.18 -6.27 0.80
N GLY A 17 -12.24 -6.13 1.60
CA GLY A 17 -13.45 -5.39 1.20
C GLY A 17 -13.14 -3.94 0.84
N ILE A 18 -12.37 -3.27 1.69
CA ILE A 18 -11.92 -1.88 1.45
C ILE A 18 -11.04 -1.79 0.19
N ALA A 19 -10.08 -2.69 0.04
CA ALA A 19 -9.17 -2.71 -1.10
C ALA A 19 -9.92 -2.94 -2.43
N THR A 20 -10.89 -3.87 -2.45
CA THR A 20 -11.73 -4.17 -3.62
C THR A 20 -12.64 -2.98 -3.98
N ASP A 21 -13.26 -2.35 -3.00
CA ASP A 21 -14.10 -1.18 -3.24
C ASP A 21 -13.28 0.00 -3.77
N THR A 22 -12.07 0.18 -3.24
CA THR A 22 -11.11 1.21 -3.70
C THR A 22 -10.66 0.92 -5.13
N GLN A 23 -10.25 -0.32 -5.43
CA GLN A 23 -9.85 -0.74 -6.77
C GLN A 23 -10.97 -0.51 -7.78
N THR A 24 -12.23 -0.76 -7.38
CA THR A 24 -13.40 -0.52 -8.24
C THR A 24 -13.50 0.97 -8.61
N LEU A 25 -13.37 1.87 -7.64
CA LEU A 25 -13.37 3.32 -7.88
C LEU A 25 -12.19 3.77 -8.75
N VAL A 26 -10.99 3.24 -8.50
CA VAL A 26 -9.80 3.51 -9.33
C VAL A 26 -10.00 3.01 -10.76
N GLY A 27 -10.63 1.85 -10.94
CA GLY A 27 -11.04 1.35 -12.24
C GLY A 27 -12.00 2.29 -12.96
N ILE A 28 -13.03 2.78 -12.27
CA ILE A 28 -13.98 3.76 -12.81
C ILE A 28 -13.27 5.07 -13.20
N LYS A 29 -12.37 5.58 -12.34
CA LYS A 29 -11.48 6.71 -12.63
C LYS A 29 -10.72 6.51 -13.95
N ASN A 30 -10.04 5.38 -14.08
CA ASN A 30 -9.17 5.09 -15.23
C ASN A 30 -9.99 4.95 -16.53
N LEU A 31 -11.14 4.29 -16.48
CA LEU A 31 -12.04 4.15 -17.63
C LEU A 31 -12.58 5.49 -18.14
N ASN A 32 -12.75 6.46 -17.25
CA ASN A 32 -13.20 7.81 -17.59
C ASN A 32 -12.04 8.77 -17.89
N GLY A 33 -10.79 8.32 -17.86
CA GLY A 33 -9.61 9.15 -18.11
C GLY A 33 -9.40 10.26 -17.09
N TRP A 34 -9.93 10.13 -15.87
CA TRP A 34 -9.73 11.13 -14.82
C TRP A 34 -8.37 10.91 -14.14
N HIS A 35 -7.60 11.99 -13.97
CA HIS A 35 -6.23 11.93 -13.44
C HIS A 35 -6.12 12.27 -11.95
N GLY A 36 -7.19 12.72 -11.29
CA GLY A 36 -7.18 13.04 -9.86
C GLY A 36 -7.16 11.81 -8.95
N GLU A 37 -7.06 12.02 -7.64
CA GLU A 37 -6.85 10.97 -6.64
C GLU A 37 -8.14 10.52 -5.97
N VAL A 38 -8.27 9.20 -5.76
CA VAL A 38 -9.34 8.60 -4.96
C VAL A 38 -8.84 8.49 -3.52
N ALA A 39 -9.39 9.30 -2.62
CA ALA A 39 -8.90 9.43 -1.25
C ALA A 39 -9.85 8.79 -0.22
N ALA A 40 -9.27 8.22 0.84
CA ALA A 40 -10.01 7.83 2.05
C ALA A 40 -10.24 9.02 2.98
N THR A 41 -11.01 8.82 4.06
CA THR A 41 -11.24 9.84 5.09
C THR A 41 -10.85 9.34 6.47
N ARG A 42 -10.97 10.19 7.50
CA ARG A 42 -10.81 9.76 8.90
C ARG A 42 -12.07 9.13 9.50
N LYS A 43 -13.11 8.86 8.71
CA LYS A 43 -14.30 8.10 9.11
C LYS A 43 -14.00 6.60 9.11
N VAL A 44 -13.09 6.21 10.00
CA VAL A 44 -12.51 4.86 10.12
C VAL A 44 -13.02 4.18 11.39
N THR A 45 -12.94 2.85 11.43
CA THR A 45 -13.24 2.11 12.66
C THR A 45 -12.22 2.46 13.76
N PRO A 46 -12.66 2.88 14.97
CA PRO A 46 -11.75 3.16 16.07
C PRO A 46 -10.82 1.97 16.39
N GLY A 47 -9.52 2.23 16.50
CA GLY A 47 -8.50 1.19 16.73
C GLY A 47 -8.07 0.39 15.48
N PHE A 48 -8.76 0.55 14.34
CA PHE A 48 -8.47 -0.22 13.12
C PHE A 48 -7.95 0.63 11.94
N ARG A 49 -7.75 1.93 12.17
CA ARG A 49 -7.36 2.91 11.16
C ARG A 49 -6.19 2.48 10.28
N LEU A 50 -5.12 1.95 10.89
CA LEU A 50 -3.90 1.61 10.16
C LEU A 50 -4.19 0.59 9.05
N ILE A 51 -4.96 -0.44 9.38
CA ILE A 51 -5.32 -1.51 8.45
C ILE A 51 -6.29 -1.00 7.37
N GLU A 52 -7.28 -0.17 7.75
CA GLU A 52 -8.23 0.38 6.77
C GLU A 52 -7.55 1.32 5.77
N LYS A 53 -6.62 2.17 6.24
CA LYS A 53 -5.85 3.06 5.37
C LYS A 53 -4.86 2.29 4.49
N TYR A 54 -4.21 1.26 5.05
CA TYR A 54 -3.37 0.36 4.27
C TYR A 54 -4.16 -0.35 3.16
N ALA A 55 -5.38 -0.82 3.47
CA ALA A 55 -6.25 -1.45 2.48
C ALA A 55 -6.61 -0.51 1.32
N VAL A 56 -6.82 0.79 1.59
CA VAL A 56 -7.04 1.79 0.54
C VAL A 56 -5.81 1.93 -0.36
N ILE A 57 -4.61 1.97 0.22
CA ILE A 57 -3.35 2.02 -0.54
C ILE A 57 -3.23 0.79 -1.44
N VAL A 58 -3.48 -0.40 -0.90
CA VAL A 58 -3.46 -1.67 -1.66
C VAL A 58 -4.47 -1.66 -2.82
N GLY A 59 -5.62 -1.02 -2.63
CA GLY A 59 -6.62 -0.82 -3.69
C GLY A 59 -6.27 0.25 -4.73
N GLY A 60 -5.13 0.93 -4.59
CA GLY A 60 -4.67 1.99 -5.50
C GLY A 60 -5.23 3.38 -5.20
N GLY A 61 -5.87 3.57 -4.04
CA GLY A 61 -6.29 4.89 -3.56
C GLY A 61 -5.25 5.53 -2.65
N VAL A 62 -5.48 6.79 -2.26
CA VAL A 62 -4.62 7.50 -1.32
C VAL A 62 -5.23 7.54 0.07
N PRO A 63 -4.42 7.44 1.14
CA PRO A 63 -4.93 7.35 2.49
C PRO A 63 -5.48 8.70 3.00
N HIS A 64 -5.20 9.84 2.36
CA HIS A 64 -5.39 11.18 2.97
C HIS A 64 -4.64 11.30 4.31
N ARG A 65 -4.96 12.28 5.15
CA ARG A 65 -4.34 12.40 6.48
C ARG A 65 -4.73 11.21 7.39
N MET A 66 -3.74 10.67 8.09
CA MET A 66 -3.87 9.57 9.05
C MET A 66 -4.34 10.07 10.42
N SER A 67 -3.89 11.24 10.83
CA SER A 67 -4.09 11.81 12.16
C SER A 67 -4.48 13.30 12.10
N LEU A 68 -4.67 13.92 13.27
CA LEU A 68 -4.84 15.37 13.37
C LEU A 68 -3.52 16.13 13.20
N SER A 69 -2.38 15.44 13.30
CA SER A 69 -1.04 16.04 13.28
C SER A 69 -0.45 16.14 11.88
N ASP A 70 -0.94 15.36 10.91
CA ASP A 70 -0.30 15.28 9.59
C ASP A 70 -0.61 16.50 8.72
N MET A 71 -1.86 16.99 8.78
CA MET A 71 -2.33 18.13 8.00
C MET A 71 -3.45 18.85 8.74
N THR A 72 -3.36 20.18 8.74
CA THR A 72 -4.39 21.01 9.38
C THR A 72 -5.56 21.15 8.44
N MET A 73 -6.72 20.62 8.86
CA MET A 73 -7.98 20.78 8.14
C MET A 73 -8.91 21.66 8.97
N LEU A 74 -9.23 22.82 8.43
CA LEU A 74 -10.25 23.71 8.97
C LEU A 74 -11.61 23.26 8.45
N LYS A 75 -12.51 23.02 9.41
CA LYS A 75 -13.92 22.67 9.17
C LYS A 75 -14.81 23.84 9.59
N ASP A 76 -16.08 23.78 9.23
CA ASP A 76 -17.17 24.64 9.71
C ASP A 76 -17.03 25.11 11.17
N ASN A 77 -16.79 24.20 12.10
CA ASN A 77 -16.70 24.48 13.53
C ASN A 77 -15.47 25.32 13.90
N HIS A 78 -14.36 25.15 13.17
CA HIS A 78 -13.14 25.93 13.38
C HIS A 78 -13.31 27.37 12.86
N ILE A 79 -13.97 27.51 11.71
CA ILE A 79 -14.31 28.80 11.12
C ILE A 79 -15.27 29.55 12.05
N TRP A 80 -16.29 28.87 12.59
CA TRP A 80 -17.22 29.43 13.57
C TRP A 80 -16.50 29.94 14.83
N ALA A 81 -15.54 29.18 15.36
CA ALA A 81 -14.71 29.59 16.50
C ALA A 81 -13.81 30.80 16.21
N CYS A 82 -13.57 31.12 14.94
CA CYS A 82 -12.80 32.29 14.50
C CYS A 82 -13.70 33.45 14.02
N ASN A 83 -14.81 33.69 14.72
CA ASN A 83 -15.78 34.75 14.38
C ASN A 83 -16.34 34.63 12.95
N LYS A 84 -16.42 33.40 12.41
CA LYS A 84 -16.88 33.12 11.05
C LYS A 84 -16.01 33.73 9.94
N SER A 85 -14.74 34.07 10.21
CA SER A 85 -13.79 34.48 9.18
C SER A 85 -12.87 33.32 8.80
N ILE A 86 -12.93 32.90 7.54
CA ILE A 86 -12.03 31.88 6.99
C ILE A 86 -10.61 32.45 6.92
N GLY A 87 -10.47 33.69 6.46
CA GLY A 87 -9.17 34.35 6.36
C GLY A 87 -8.44 34.42 7.70
N ASP A 88 -9.14 34.77 8.79
CA ASP A 88 -8.55 34.79 10.13
C ASP A 88 -8.18 33.39 10.62
N ALA A 89 -9.03 32.38 10.37
CA ALA A 89 -8.76 31.00 10.74
C ALA A 89 -7.50 30.47 10.05
N VAL A 90 -7.37 30.68 8.73
CA VAL A 90 -6.20 30.26 7.95
C VAL A 90 -4.94 30.97 8.43
N ARG A 91 -4.98 32.29 8.67
CA ARG A 91 -3.83 33.04 9.18
C ARG A 91 -3.39 32.57 10.56
N LYS A 92 -4.33 32.33 11.48
CA LYS A 92 -4.05 31.81 12.83
C LYS A 92 -3.45 30.41 12.79
N VAL A 93 -3.97 29.54 11.92
CA VAL A 93 -3.39 28.20 11.74
C VAL A 93 -1.98 28.30 11.16
N ARG A 94 -1.78 29.12 10.13
CA ARG A 94 -0.48 29.28 9.47
C ARG A 94 0.60 29.73 10.45
N SER A 95 0.28 30.66 11.35
CA SER A 95 1.24 31.09 12.37
C SER A 95 1.54 30.00 13.41
N ALA A 96 0.61 29.07 13.65
CA ALA A 96 0.79 27.98 14.60
C ALA A 96 1.51 26.74 14.01
N CYS A 97 1.19 26.35 12.77
CA CYS A 97 1.75 25.14 12.13
C CYS A 97 3.03 25.39 11.33
N GLY A 98 3.36 26.65 11.04
CA GLY A 98 4.54 27.01 10.26
C GLY A 98 4.43 26.60 8.78
N PHE A 99 5.60 26.42 8.15
CA PHE A 99 5.72 26.16 6.71
C PHE A 99 5.62 24.68 6.31
N SER A 100 5.77 23.75 7.26
CA SER A 100 5.88 22.31 6.99
C SER A 100 4.55 21.61 6.76
N ASN A 101 3.44 22.21 7.20
CA ASN A 101 2.12 21.59 7.15
C ASN A 101 1.23 22.31 6.14
N LYS A 102 0.56 21.52 5.31
CA LYS A 102 -0.50 22.04 4.42
C LYS A 102 -1.73 22.42 5.24
N ILE A 103 -2.44 23.44 4.75
CA ILE A 103 -3.74 23.87 5.29
C ILE A 103 -4.80 23.53 4.26
N GLU A 104 -5.77 22.74 4.71
CA GLU A 104 -6.99 22.42 3.99
C GLU A 104 -8.19 23.13 4.62
N VAL A 105 -9.10 23.64 3.80
CA VAL A 105 -10.32 24.30 4.27
C VAL A 105 -11.56 23.71 3.62
N GLU A 106 -12.50 23.26 4.46
CA GLU A 106 -13.83 22.82 4.06
C GLU A 106 -14.72 24.05 3.79
N CYS A 107 -15.25 24.13 2.57
CA CYS A 107 -16.02 25.26 2.05
C CYS A 107 -17.38 24.76 1.54
N GLN A 108 -18.44 25.51 1.84
CA GLN A 108 -19.82 25.22 1.45
C GLN A 108 -20.32 26.14 0.31
N SER A 109 -19.50 27.12 -0.10
CA SER A 109 -19.78 28.01 -1.22
C SER A 109 -18.51 28.37 -2.01
N LEU A 110 -18.68 28.85 -3.25
CA LEU A 110 -17.56 29.31 -4.08
C LEU A 110 -16.88 30.54 -3.46
N GLU A 111 -17.64 31.40 -2.79
CA GLU A 111 -17.16 32.59 -2.11
C GLU A 111 -16.25 32.22 -0.93
N GLU A 112 -16.63 31.23 -0.13
CA GLU A 112 -15.80 30.68 0.94
C GLU A 112 -14.52 30.05 0.40
N ALA A 113 -14.62 29.28 -0.69
CA ALA A 113 -13.48 28.67 -1.37
C ALA A 113 -12.48 29.73 -1.88
N ARG A 114 -12.98 30.84 -2.45
CA ARG A 114 -12.15 31.98 -2.85
C ARG A 114 -11.51 32.67 -1.66
N GLU A 115 -12.23 32.84 -0.55
CA GLU A 115 -11.66 33.41 0.69
C GLU A 115 -10.52 32.53 1.23
N ALA A 116 -10.73 31.22 1.28
CA ALA A 116 -9.73 30.25 1.72
C ALA A 116 -8.45 30.28 0.85
N ALA A 117 -8.63 30.26 -0.48
CA ALA A 117 -7.53 30.33 -1.43
C ALA A 117 -6.75 31.65 -1.32
N ASN A 118 -7.45 32.79 -1.23
CA ASN A 118 -6.82 34.10 -1.02
C ASN A 118 -6.06 34.20 0.31
N ALA A 119 -6.53 33.50 1.34
CA ALA A 119 -5.87 33.45 2.65
C ALA A 119 -4.62 32.55 2.67
N GLY A 120 -4.34 31.81 1.59
CA GLY A 120 -3.17 30.95 1.46
C GLY A 120 -3.38 29.51 1.93
N ALA A 121 -4.60 28.98 1.82
CA ALA A 121 -4.84 27.55 1.93
C ALA A 121 -4.27 26.82 0.70
N GLU A 122 -3.57 25.70 0.91
CA GLU A 122 -3.08 24.87 -0.20
C GLU A 122 -4.16 23.94 -0.77
N VAL A 123 -5.14 23.56 0.06
CA VAL A 123 -6.23 22.66 -0.33
C VAL A 123 -7.57 23.31 0.00
N VAL A 124 -8.48 23.31 -0.97
CA VAL A 124 -9.88 23.72 -0.78
C VAL A 124 -10.75 22.49 -1.02
N MET A 125 -11.52 22.12 0.00
CA MET A 125 -12.50 21.05 -0.08
C MET A 125 -13.90 21.65 -0.32
N LEU A 126 -14.50 21.31 -1.46
CA LEU A 126 -15.90 21.60 -1.77
C LEU A 126 -16.78 20.51 -1.14
N ASP A 127 -17.44 20.83 -0.02
CA ASP A 127 -18.22 19.87 0.75
C ASP A 127 -19.70 19.88 0.35
N ASN A 128 -20.23 18.70 0.00
CA ASN A 128 -21.63 18.47 -0.38
C ASN A 128 -22.14 19.32 -1.56
N PHE A 129 -21.24 19.73 -2.47
CA PHE A 129 -21.65 20.40 -3.71
C PHE A 129 -22.32 19.42 -4.68
N PRO A 130 -23.37 19.83 -5.40
CA PRO A 130 -23.86 19.08 -6.56
C PRO A 130 -22.78 18.94 -7.65
N PRO A 131 -22.80 17.90 -8.50
CA PRO A 131 -21.75 17.64 -9.47
C PRO A 131 -21.47 18.81 -10.45
N SER A 132 -22.52 19.45 -10.97
CA SER A 132 -22.39 20.59 -11.88
C SER A 132 -21.77 21.80 -11.21
N GLU A 133 -22.17 22.09 -9.98
CA GLU A 133 -21.67 23.21 -9.18
C GLU A 133 -20.23 22.98 -8.74
N ALA A 134 -19.88 21.76 -8.31
CA ALA A 134 -18.52 21.38 -7.94
C ALA A 134 -17.54 21.60 -9.10
N LYS A 135 -17.92 21.15 -10.30
CA LYS A 135 -17.12 21.30 -11.54
C LYS A 135 -16.92 22.76 -11.91
N GLU A 136 -17.99 23.55 -11.85
CA GLU A 136 -17.92 24.97 -12.19
C GLU A 136 -17.12 25.77 -11.15
N ALA A 137 -17.26 25.45 -9.87
CA ALA A 137 -16.47 26.04 -8.79
C ALA A 137 -14.99 25.70 -8.96
N ALA A 138 -14.65 24.42 -9.17
CA ALA A 138 -13.28 23.96 -9.41
C ALA A 138 -12.65 24.68 -10.62
N ARG A 139 -13.37 24.79 -11.74
CA ARG A 139 -12.92 25.51 -12.94
C ARG A 139 -12.60 26.98 -12.65
N LYS A 140 -13.51 27.69 -11.96
CA LYS A 140 -13.32 29.10 -11.58
C LYS A 140 -12.11 29.27 -10.66
N LEU A 141 -11.99 28.43 -9.64
CA LEU A 141 -10.89 28.48 -8.68
C LEU A 141 -9.54 28.19 -9.36
N LYS A 142 -9.46 27.19 -10.24
CA LYS A 142 -8.22 26.90 -10.99
C LYS A 142 -7.84 28.03 -11.97
N ALA A 143 -8.83 28.70 -12.55
CA ALA A 143 -8.59 29.86 -13.42
C ALA A 143 -8.10 31.09 -12.66
N GLU A 144 -8.63 31.33 -11.45
CA GLU A 144 -8.25 32.46 -10.60
C GLU A 144 -6.93 32.22 -9.85
N PHE A 145 -6.68 30.99 -9.41
CA PHE A 145 -5.54 30.59 -8.60
C PHE A 145 -4.69 29.55 -9.35
N SER A 146 -3.90 30.03 -10.31
CA SER A 146 -3.07 29.18 -11.19
C SER A 146 -1.92 28.44 -10.50
N ARG A 147 -1.65 28.72 -9.22
CA ARG A 147 -0.44 28.25 -8.53
C ARG A 147 -0.76 27.29 -7.39
N GLY A 148 -0.77 25.99 -7.69
CA GLY A 148 -0.64 24.93 -6.70
C GLY A 148 -1.84 24.68 -5.78
N LEU A 149 -2.99 25.31 -6.03
CA LEU A 149 -4.22 25.06 -5.28
C LEU A 149 -4.76 23.67 -5.63
N THR A 150 -4.89 22.80 -4.62
CA THR A 150 -5.56 21.50 -4.74
C THR A 150 -7.05 21.65 -4.46
N ILE A 151 -7.89 21.15 -5.35
CA ILE A 151 -9.34 21.11 -5.18
C ILE A 151 -9.75 19.67 -4.83
N GLU A 152 -10.27 19.51 -3.63
CA GLU A 152 -10.90 18.28 -3.15
C GLU A 152 -12.43 18.43 -3.22
N VAL A 153 -13.13 17.35 -3.60
CA VAL A 153 -14.59 17.27 -3.46
C VAL A 153 -14.93 16.11 -2.54
N SER A 154 -15.86 16.35 -1.63
CA SER A 154 -16.30 15.40 -0.60
C SER A 154 -17.80 15.55 -0.32
N GLY A 155 -18.37 14.55 0.35
CA GLY A 155 -19.79 14.54 0.72
C GLY A 155 -20.67 13.83 -0.30
N GLY A 156 -21.47 12.86 0.15
CA GLY A 156 -22.42 12.13 -0.72
C GLY A 156 -21.80 11.26 -1.84
N LEU A 157 -20.48 11.12 -1.90
CA LEU A 157 -19.81 10.35 -2.95
C LEU A 157 -19.97 8.83 -2.77
N SER A 158 -20.32 8.15 -3.86
CA SER A 158 -20.43 6.70 -3.96
C SER A 158 -19.84 6.18 -5.28
N ARG A 159 -19.83 4.87 -5.48
CA ARG A 159 -19.36 4.25 -6.74
C ARG A 159 -20.21 4.67 -7.93
N GLU A 160 -21.49 4.89 -7.68
CA GLU A 160 -22.50 5.26 -8.68
C GLU A 160 -22.37 6.74 -9.05
N THR A 161 -22.05 7.61 -8.09
CA THR A 161 -22.00 9.07 -8.30
C THR A 161 -20.60 9.59 -8.63
N ALA A 162 -19.53 8.84 -8.36
CA ALA A 162 -18.14 9.30 -8.53
C ALA A 162 -17.86 9.88 -9.93
N ALA A 163 -18.35 9.21 -10.98
CA ALA A 163 -18.10 9.62 -12.36
C ALA A 163 -18.69 11.00 -12.70
N GLU A 164 -19.76 11.39 -12.01
CA GLU A 164 -20.41 12.69 -12.20
C GLU A 164 -19.52 13.84 -11.74
N TYR A 165 -18.55 13.60 -10.85
CA TYR A 165 -17.63 14.60 -10.31
C TYR A 165 -16.29 14.67 -11.04
N PHE A 166 -15.97 13.71 -11.92
CA PHE A 166 -14.72 13.73 -12.67
C PHE A 166 -14.61 14.97 -13.55
N SER A 167 -13.53 15.72 -13.35
CA SER A 167 -13.19 16.95 -14.04
C SER A 167 -11.68 17.15 -14.00
N GLU A 168 -11.11 17.74 -15.05
CA GLU A 168 -9.70 18.13 -15.10
C GLU A 168 -9.30 19.16 -14.03
N HIS A 169 -10.29 19.85 -13.43
CA HIS A 169 -10.07 20.86 -12.40
C HIS A 169 -10.22 20.35 -10.97
N VAL A 170 -10.73 19.11 -10.80
CA VAL A 170 -10.86 18.45 -9.49
C VAL A 170 -9.70 17.48 -9.32
N ASP A 171 -8.89 17.69 -8.29
CA ASP A 171 -7.66 16.92 -8.06
C ASP A 171 -7.90 15.72 -7.15
N VAL A 172 -8.84 15.79 -6.22
CA VAL A 172 -9.10 14.75 -5.22
C VAL A 172 -10.60 14.54 -5.04
N LEU A 173 -11.02 13.27 -4.96
CA LEU A 173 -12.35 12.87 -4.51
C LEU A 173 -12.19 12.02 -3.26
N SER A 174 -12.73 12.47 -2.12
CA SER A 174 -12.61 11.75 -0.85
C SER A 174 -13.91 11.02 -0.46
N PHE A 175 -13.78 9.72 -0.25
CA PHE A 175 -14.89 8.82 -0.05
C PHE A 175 -14.91 8.32 1.39
N GLY A 176 -15.93 8.75 2.16
CA GLY A 176 -16.19 8.16 3.48
C GLY A 176 -16.57 6.67 3.38
N SER A 177 -17.34 6.33 2.35
CA SER A 177 -17.86 4.99 2.09
C SER A 177 -16.77 3.91 1.97
N LEU A 178 -15.55 4.29 1.59
CA LEU A 178 -14.42 3.36 1.52
C LEU A 178 -14.08 2.70 2.87
N THR A 179 -14.28 3.38 3.99
CA THR A 179 -13.88 2.87 5.32
C THR A 179 -15.04 2.64 6.28
N HIS A 180 -16.25 3.12 5.97
CA HIS A 180 -17.44 2.88 6.81
C HIS A 180 -18.66 2.32 6.05
N GLY A 181 -18.53 2.04 4.75
CA GLY A 181 -19.63 1.59 3.88
C GLY A 181 -19.25 0.46 2.93
N TYR A 182 -18.18 -0.29 3.25
CA TYR A 182 -17.65 -1.35 2.39
C TYR A 182 -18.28 -2.72 2.70
N GLY A 183 -18.30 -3.59 1.69
CA GLY A 183 -18.73 -4.99 1.83
C GLY A 183 -17.55 -5.90 2.21
N PRO A 184 -17.57 -6.59 3.37
CA PRO A 184 -16.51 -7.54 3.71
C PRO A 184 -16.46 -8.71 2.73
N ILE A 185 -15.25 -9.17 2.40
CA ILE A 185 -15.06 -10.33 1.51
C ILE A 185 -15.10 -11.62 2.33
N ASP A 186 -15.84 -12.62 1.85
CA ASP A 186 -15.94 -13.91 2.53
C ASP A 186 -14.66 -14.73 2.33
N PHE A 187 -14.03 -15.11 3.45
CA PHE A 187 -12.85 -15.98 3.47
C PHE A 187 -13.10 -17.14 4.42
N SER A 188 -12.66 -18.33 4.03
CA SER A 188 -12.67 -19.52 4.88
C SER A 188 -11.26 -20.09 5.04
N LEU A 189 -10.93 -20.53 6.26
CA LEU A 189 -9.72 -21.27 6.54
C LEU A 189 -10.06 -22.76 6.61
N LYS A 190 -9.60 -23.54 5.62
CA LYS A 190 -9.75 -25.01 5.64
C LYS A 190 -8.45 -25.64 6.08
N ILE A 191 -8.48 -26.40 7.18
CA ILE A 191 -7.34 -27.21 7.59
C ILE A 191 -7.32 -28.47 6.72
N ALA A 192 -6.33 -28.58 5.85
CA ALA A 192 -6.08 -29.81 5.12
C ALA A 192 -5.28 -30.77 6.01
N THR A 193 -5.86 -31.94 6.31
CA THR A 193 -5.09 -33.08 6.78
C THR A 193 -4.35 -33.68 5.59
N VAL A 194 -3.02 -33.63 5.62
CA VAL A 194 -2.20 -34.20 4.55
C VAL A 194 -2.15 -35.72 4.74
N GLU A 195 -3.09 -36.46 4.15
CA GLU A 195 -2.82 -37.86 3.83
C GLU A 195 -1.97 -37.89 2.56
N GLY A 196 -0.78 -38.50 2.66
CA GLY A 196 0.29 -38.39 1.68
C GLY A 196 -0.13 -38.78 0.26
N LYS A 197 -0.23 -37.79 -0.64
CA LYS A 197 -0.03 -37.97 -2.08
C LYS A 197 0.83 -36.83 -2.62
N ALA A 198 1.92 -37.20 -3.27
CA ALA A 198 2.82 -36.29 -3.96
C ALA A 198 2.11 -35.70 -5.20
N PHE A 199 2.01 -34.37 -5.27
CA PHE A 199 1.55 -33.66 -6.46
C PHE A 199 2.74 -33.21 -7.31
N ALA A 200 2.64 -33.46 -8.61
CA ALA A 200 3.62 -33.09 -9.63
C ALA A 200 3.56 -31.59 -9.97
N PHE A 201 4.72 -31.04 -10.31
CA PHE A 201 4.95 -29.65 -10.68
C PHE A 201 4.73 -29.46 -12.18
N ASP A 202 3.74 -28.68 -12.61
CA ASP A 202 3.71 -28.10 -13.95
C ASP A 202 3.23 -26.64 -13.91
N SER A 203 4.02 -25.78 -14.57
CA SER A 203 3.83 -24.35 -14.88
C SER A 203 3.97 -23.31 -13.74
N TRP A 204 4.99 -22.47 -13.89
CA TRP A 204 5.16 -21.18 -13.22
C TRP A 204 5.54 -20.20 -14.34
N ALA A 205 4.58 -19.45 -14.88
CA ALA A 205 4.90 -18.43 -15.89
C ALA A 205 3.89 -17.29 -16.10
N ASP A 206 2.56 -17.44 -15.94
CA ASP A 206 1.68 -16.49 -16.65
C ASP A 206 0.96 -15.39 -15.85
N ASP A 207 0.97 -15.39 -14.52
CA ASP A 207 0.37 -14.30 -13.76
C ASP A 207 1.41 -13.57 -12.91
N PHE A 208 1.18 -12.28 -12.66
CA PHE A 208 1.93 -11.37 -11.78
C PHE A 208 3.01 -10.48 -12.45
N ARG A 209 2.53 -9.62 -13.36
CA ARG A 209 3.18 -8.36 -13.75
C ARG A 209 2.50 -7.19 -13.01
N THR A 210 3.24 -6.45 -12.19
CA THR A 210 2.90 -5.07 -11.80
C THR A 210 4.11 -4.19 -12.12
N PRO A 211 3.97 -3.16 -12.96
CA PRO A 211 5.05 -2.25 -13.28
C PRO A 211 5.23 -1.18 -12.20
N GLY A 212 6.48 -0.93 -11.82
CA GLY A 212 6.87 0.36 -11.24
C GLY A 212 6.82 0.49 -9.73
N GLU A 213 7.64 -0.27 -9.00
CA GLU A 213 8.18 0.19 -7.70
C GLU A 213 9.66 -0.20 -7.62
N ALA A 214 10.53 0.79 -7.78
CA ALA A 214 11.97 0.68 -7.53
C ALA A 214 12.25 0.80 -6.03
N LEU A 215 11.67 -0.09 -5.22
CA LEU A 215 11.96 -0.19 -3.79
C LEU A 215 12.86 -1.40 -3.54
N ASP A 216 14.05 -1.13 -2.99
CA ASP A 216 14.99 -2.03 -2.34
C ASP A 216 15.17 -3.42 -2.95
N GLN A 217 16.39 -3.73 -3.40
CA GLN A 217 16.78 -5.05 -3.94
C GLN A 217 16.74 -6.18 -2.88
N ALA A 218 15.58 -6.45 -2.30
CA ALA A 218 15.25 -7.71 -1.67
C ALA A 218 14.94 -8.70 -2.80
N ILE A 219 15.87 -9.62 -3.03
CA ILE A 219 15.59 -10.76 -3.88
C ILE A 219 14.77 -11.75 -3.07
N LEU A 220 13.45 -11.60 -3.22
CA LEU A 220 12.44 -12.52 -2.72
C LEU A 220 12.45 -13.80 -3.55
N MET A 221 13.25 -14.77 -3.13
CA MET A 221 13.36 -16.07 -3.80
C MET A 221 12.53 -17.13 -3.08
N PHE A 222 11.37 -17.42 -3.66
CA PHE A 222 10.50 -18.50 -3.23
C PHE A 222 11.00 -19.84 -3.75
N TYR A 223 11.30 -20.77 -2.85
CA TYR A 223 11.54 -22.16 -3.20
C TYR A 223 10.52 -23.05 -2.50
N HIS A 224 9.54 -23.54 -3.27
CA HIS A 224 8.47 -24.40 -2.77
C HIS A 224 8.79 -25.87 -3.06
N LEU A 225 9.20 -26.62 -2.04
CA LEU A 225 9.52 -28.04 -2.15
C LEU A 225 8.32 -28.97 -1.93
N SER A 226 7.21 -28.43 -1.46
CA SER A 226 6.00 -29.19 -1.20
C SER A 226 4.84 -28.40 -1.77
N GLY A 227 4.31 -28.83 -2.92
CA GLY A 227 3.27 -28.15 -3.71
C GLY A 227 1.90 -27.99 -3.02
N VAL A 228 1.85 -27.37 -1.84
CA VAL A 228 0.70 -27.37 -0.92
C VAL A 228 0.39 -25.94 -0.41
N THR A 229 0.86 -24.87 -1.05
CA THR A 229 0.62 -23.51 -0.52
C THR A 229 0.46 -22.47 -1.64
N PRO A 230 -0.61 -21.67 -1.66
CA PRO A 230 -0.81 -20.62 -2.66
C PRO A 230 0.31 -19.58 -2.62
N ILE A 231 0.75 -19.11 -3.79
CA ILE A 231 1.86 -18.15 -3.97
C ILE A 231 1.63 -16.84 -3.18
N CYS A 232 0.38 -16.39 -3.07
CA CYS A 232 0.01 -15.19 -2.31
C CYS A 232 0.24 -15.31 -0.79
N TYR A 233 0.03 -16.51 -0.23
CA TYR A 233 0.23 -16.78 1.20
C TYR A 233 1.71 -16.77 1.57
N SER A 234 2.54 -17.45 0.78
CA SER A 234 4.00 -17.46 0.98
C SER A 234 4.56 -16.04 0.88
N ARG A 235 4.07 -15.23 -0.07
CA ARG A 235 4.45 -13.82 -0.20
C ARG A 235 4.10 -13.02 1.04
N PHE A 236 2.87 -13.13 1.54
CA PHE A 236 2.47 -12.45 2.76
C PHE A 236 3.36 -12.81 3.96
N VAL A 237 3.66 -14.09 4.16
CA VAL A 237 4.51 -14.55 5.27
C VAL A 237 5.92 -13.98 5.18
N ILE A 238 6.53 -13.98 3.99
CA ILE A 238 7.89 -13.44 3.85
C ILE A 238 7.89 -11.91 4.01
N HIS A 239 6.90 -11.19 3.47
CA HIS A 239 6.81 -9.74 3.65
C HIS A 239 6.59 -9.35 5.13
N ALA A 240 5.77 -10.10 5.88
CA ALA A 240 5.58 -9.86 7.30
C ALA A 240 6.87 -10.05 8.11
N ALA A 241 7.77 -10.91 7.65
CA ALA A 241 9.06 -11.15 8.31
C ALA A 241 10.13 -10.10 7.97
N LEU A 242 9.90 -9.19 7.01
CA LEU A 242 10.90 -8.17 6.61
C LEU A 242 11.27 -7.24 7.77
N ASP A 243 10.28 -6.81 8.56
CA ASP A 243 10.52 -5.93 9.72
C ASP A 243 11.48 -6.58 10.73
N VAL A 244 11.35 -7.91 10.91
CA VAL A 244 12.21 -8.69 11.81
C VAL A 244 13.62 -8.85 11.23
N VAL A 245 13.75 -9.00 9.90
CA VAL A 245 15.07 -9.01 9.23
C VAL A 245 15.77 -7.68 9.48
N ASP A 246 15.07 -6.57 9.29
CA ASP A 246 15.64 -5.24 9.43
C ASP A 246 16.12 -4.98 10.85
N GLU A 247 15.33 -5.35 11.86
CA GLU A 247 15.73 -5.29 13.26
C GLU A 247 16.99 -6.14 13.54
N MET A 248 17.05 -7.37 13.01
CA MET A 248 18.18 -8.27 13.23
C MET A 248 19.48 -7.79 12.58
N VAL A 249 19.42 -7.16 11.40
CA VAL A 249 20.61 -6.64 10.69
C VAL A 249 21.33 -5.60 11.53
N TRP A 250 20.62 -4.78 12.32
CA TRP A 250 21.25 -3.81 13.21
C TRP A 250 22.03 -4.47 14.36
N GLY A 251 21.65 -5.68 14.76
CA GLY A 251 22.22 -6.39 15.91
C GLY A 251 23.35 -7.37 15.58
N THR A 252 23.65 -7.65 14.31
CA THR A 252 24.65 -8.66 13.93
C THR A 252 25.42 -8.29 12.67
N SER A 253 26.72 -8.61 12.65
CA SER A 253 27.57 -8.51 11.45
C SER A 253 27.55 -9.77 10.59
N ALA A 254 26.82 -10.82 11.00
CA ALA A 254 26.72 -12.06 10.26
C ALA A 254 25.79 -11.90 9.06
N MET A 255 26.25 -12.29 7.87
CA MET A 255 25.41 -12.25 6.66
C MET A 255 24.24 -13.24 6.75
N PHE A 256 24.44 -14.42 7.33
CA PHE A 256 23.36 -15.38 7.54
C PHE A 256 22.69 -15.13 8.89
N LEU A 257 21.43 -14.68 8.85
CA LEU A 257 20.63 -14.33 10.02
C LEU A 257 19.90 -15.53 10.64
N ARG A 258 20.16 -16.74 10.13
CA ARG A 258 19.55 -17.99 10.59
C ARG A 258 18.02 -17.92 10.51
N PHE A 259 17.36 -18.54 11.48
CA PHE A 259 15.93 -18.57 11.67
C PHE A 259 15.44 -17.25 12.28
N ILE A 260 14.61 -16.54 11.51
CA ILE A 260 14.14 -15.18 11.84
C ILE A 260 12.71 -15.23 12.33
N ASP A 261 11.87 -16.08 11.71
CA ASP A 261 10.46 -16.18 12.08
C ASP A 261 9.86 -17.56 11.80
N LYS A 262 8.84 -17.95 12.58
CA LYS A 262 8.07 -19.18 12.41
C LYS A 262 6.66 -18.86 11.91
N PHE A 263 6.24 -19.54 10.86
CA PHE A 263 4.84 -19.58 10.48
C PHE A 263 4.34 -21.01 10.29
N ASN A 264 3.55 -21.51 11.24
CA ASN A 264 3.11 -22.92 11.30
C ASN A 264 4.31 -23.89 11.29
N ASP A 265 4.40 -24.74 10.26
CA ASP A 265 5.53 -25.68 10.05
C ASP A 265 6.64 -25.10 9.18
N PHE A 266 6.48 -23.87 8.71
CA PHE A 266 7.47 -23.17 7.92
C PHE A 266 8.34 -22.28 8.79
N HIS A 267 9.60 -22.24 8.42
CA HIS A 267 10.65 -21.43 8.97
C HIS A 267 11.05 -20.40 7.92
N VAL A 268 11.18 -19.13 8.35
CA VAL A 268 11.76 -18.07 7.53
C VAL A 268 13.21 -17.91 7.95
N SER A 269 14.12 -18.12 7.01
CA SER A 269 15.52 -17.76 7.18
C SER A 269 15.87 -16.63 6.22
N ALA A 270 16.79 -15.74 6.62
CA ALA A 270 17.34 -14.75 5.71
C ALA A 270 18.86 -14.69 5.71
N TYR A 271 19.36 -14.15 4.61
CA TYR A 271 20.75 -13.84 4.36
C TYR A 271 20.84 -12.41 3.85
N CYS A 272 21.52 -11.55 4.58
CA CYS A 272 21.73 -10.15 4.26
C CYS A 272 23.18 -9.92 3.87
N THR A 273 23.40 -9.35 2.69
CA THR A 273 24.74 -9.01 2.22
C THR A 273 25.22 -7.70 2.84
N ALA A 274 26.52 -7.42 2.75
CA ALA A 274 27.07 -6.11 3.12
C ALA A 274 26.51 -4.95 2.27
N GLY A 275 26.00 -5.24 1.06
CA GLY A 275 25.32 -4.27 0.20
C GLY A 275 23.82 -4.13 0.50
N HIS A 276 23.35 -4.60 1.66
CA HIS A 276 21.94 -4.58 2.09
C HIS A 276 20.97 -5.36 1.18
N ALA A 277 21.46 -6.16 0.23
CA ALA A 277 20.61 -7.12 -0.47
C ALA A 277 20.13 -8.20 0.50
N ARG A 278 18.81 -8.44 0.53
CA ARG A 278 18.14 -9.39 1.43
C ARG A 278 17.67 -10.60 0.63
N PHE A 279 18.17 -11.78 0.97
CA PHE A 279 17.65 -13.06 0.48
C PHE A 279 16.82 -13.71 1.58
N MET A 280 15.58 -14.05 1.30
CA MET A 280 14.70 -14.71 2.27
C MET A 280 14.23 -16.05 1.71
N LEU A 281 14.21 -17.07 2.57
CA LEU A 281 13.79 -18.42 2.24
C LEU A 281 12.72 -18.87 3.23
N LEU A 282 11.58 -19.29 2.70
CA LEU A 282 10.55 -20.01 3.45
C LEU A 282 10.77 -21.51 3.25
N HIS A 283 11.01 -22.27 4.33
CA HIS A 283 11.36 -23.69 4.24
C HIS A 283 10.82 -24.50 5.43
N LYS A 284 10.71 -25.83 5.28
CA LYS A 284 10.41 -26.75 6.40
C LYS A 284 11.66 -27.46 6.94
N VAL A 285 12.76 -27.40 6.18
CA VAL A 285 14.02 -28.07 6.47
C VAL A 285 14.68 -27.42 7.69
N ARG A 286 15.18 -28.21 8.65
CA ARG A 286 15.88 -27.68 9.84
C ARG A 286 17.41 -27.73 9.73
N ASN A 287 17.93 -28.17 8.60
CA ASN A 287 19.37 -28.24 8.35
C ASN A 287 19.94 -26.84 8.06
N GLU A 288 20.41 -26.15 9.10
CA GLU A 288 21.00 -24.81 8.99
C GLU A 288 22.23 -24.74 8.07
N GLU A 289 23.05 -25.80 8.03
CA GLU A 289 24.23 -25.84 7.14
C GLU A 289 23.82 -25.88 5.67
N ALA A 290 22.81 -26.69 5.33
CA ALA A 290 22.27 -26.75 3.97
C ALA A 290 21.65 -25.41 3.55
N ILE A 291 20.93 -24.75 4.47
CA ILE A 291 20.32 -23.44 4.22
C ILE A 291 21.40 -22.38 4.02
N ARG A 292 22.43 -22.37 4.87
CA ARG A 292 23.57 -21.45 4.75
C ARG A 292 24.33 -21.65 3.44
N ALA A 293 24.60 -22.91 3.07
CA ALA A 293 25.26 -23.26 1.82
C ALA A 293 24.43 -22.85 0.59
N PHE A 294 23.11 -23.05 0.65
CA PHE A 294 22.17 -22.56 -0.37
C PHE A 294 22.26 -21.04 -0.53
N PHE A 295 22.19 -20.28 0.57
CA PHE A 295 22.29 -18.82 0.52
C PHE A 295 23.64 -18.32 -0.01
N ALA A 296 24.74 -18.97 0.37
CA ALA A 296 26.07 -18.60 -0.12
C ALA A 296 26.18 -18.74 -1.65
N GLU A 297 25.66 -19.84 -2.20
CA GLU A 297 25.65 -20.04 -3.65
C GLU A 297 24.62 -19.16 -4.37
N LEU A 298 23.49 -18.89 -3.72
CA LEU A 298 22.51 -17.94 -4.23
C LEU A 298 23.08 -16.54 -4.35
N HIS A 299 23.85 -16.11 -3.34
CA HIS A 299 24.57 -14.85 -3.36
C HIS A 299 25.59 -14.80 -4.49
N GLU A 300 26.32 -15.90 -4.75
CA GLU A 300 27.25 -15.99 -5.89
C GLU A 300 26.51 -15.88 -7.25
N LEU A 301 25.38 -16.56 -7.40
CA LEU A 301 24.54 -16.45 -8.60
C LEU A 301 24.01 -15.02 -8.78
N TYR A 302 23.60 -14.36 -7.70
CA TYR A 302 23.15 -12.98 -7.71
C TYR A 302 24.26 -12.03 -8.15
N ILE A 303 25.47 -12.16 -7.59
CA ILE A 303 26.62 -11.35 -8.00
C ILE A 303 26.88 -11.53 -9.50
N LYS A 304 26.89 -12.78 -9.99
CA LYS A 304 27.09 -13.07 -11.43
C LYS A 304 26.01 -12.42 -12.31
N ALA A 305 24.77 -12.37 -11.84
CA ALA A 305 23.68 -11.72 -12.56
C ALA A 305 23.82 -10.19 -12.55
N MET A 306 24.17 -9.60 -11.41
CA MET A 306 24.39 -8.15 -11.27
C MET A 306 25.64 -7.65 -12.00
N MET A 307 26.67 -8.49 -12.15
CA MET A 307 27.87 -8.18 -12.94
C MET A 307 27.63 -8.31 -14.45
N SER A 308 26.46 -8.77 -14.88
CA SER A 308 26.11 -8.79 -16.31
C SER A 308 26.03 -7.35 -16.83
N PRO A 309 26.71 -7.02 -17.94
CA PRO A 309 26.64 -5.68 -18.54
C PRO A 309 25.24 -5.31 -19.07
N PHE A 310 24.33 -6.30 -19.15
CA PHE A 310 22.94 -6.12 -19.58
C PHE A 310 21.95 -6.02 -18.42
N GLN A 311 22.40 -6.15 -17.17
CA GLN A 311 21.54 -5.99 -16.00
C GLN A 311 21.58 -4.52 -15.55
N GLU A 312 20.42 -3.87 -15.54
CA GLU A 312 20.33 -2.51 -15.00
C GLU A 312 20.46 -2.54 -13.46
N PRO A 313 21.26 -1.64 -12.86
CA PRO A 313 21.29 -1.46 -11.42
C PRO A 313 19.89 -1.18 -10.87
N ASN A 314 19.59 -1.69 -9.67
CA ASN A 314 18.30 -1.52 -8.98
C ASN A 314 17.07 -2.09 -9.70
N HIS A 315 17.25 -2.80 -10.82
CA HIS A 315 16.18 -3.55 -11.47
C HIS A 315 16.17 -5.01 -11.05
N ARG A 316 14.99 -5.63 -11.18
CA ARG A 316 14.80 -7.05 -10.96
C ARG A 316 15.62 -7.87 -11.97
N ILE A 317 16.13 -9.02 -11.54
CA ILE A 317 16.75 -9.99 -12.46
C ILE A 317 15.63 -10.75 -13.18
N GLU A 318 15.51 -10.57 -14.49
CA GLU A 318 14.49 -11.20 -15.34
C GLU A 318 15.01 -12.43 -16.11
N SER A 319 16.25 -12.86 -15.83
CA SER A 319 16.90 -13.94 -16.57
C SER A 319 16.30 -15.31 -16.26
N ALA A 320 15.67 -15.94 -17.24
CA ALA A 320 15.19 -17.33 -17.14
C ALA A 320 16.31 -18.33 -16.80
N ALA A 321 17.55 -18.06 -17.23
CA ALA A 321 18.72 -18.88 -16.91
C ALA A 321 19.12 -18.74 -15.44
N PHE A 322 18.98 -17.55 -14.85
CA PHE A 322 19.17 -17.33 -13.42
C PHE A 322 18.14 -18.14 -12.62
N ASP A 323 16.86 -18.03 -12.96
CA ASP A 323 15.79 -18.79 -12.32
C ASP A 323 16.00 -20.30 -12.40
N GLN A 324 16.43 -20.81 -13.56
CA GLN A 324 16.71 -22.24 -13.72
C GLN A 324 17.86 -22.72 -12.85
N ARG A 325 18.95 -21.92 -12.74
CA ARG A 325 20.11 -22.23 -11.89
C ARG A 325 19.75 -22.24 -10.42
N VAL A 326 19.01 -21.22 -9.97
CA VAL A 326 18.47 -21.13 -8.61
C VAL A 326 17.64 -22.37 -8.30
N ARG A 327 16.75 -22.77 -9.20
CA ARG A 327 15.94 -23.99 -9.02
C ARG A 327 16.80 -25.23 -8.92
N ALA A 328 17.87 -25.33 -9.71
CA ALA A 328 18.80 -26.44 -9.63
C ALA A 328 19.54 -26.47 -8.29
N THR A 329 19.99 -25.31 -7.80
CA THR A 329 20.65 -25.14 -6.50
C THR A 329 19.70 -25.49 -5.34
N GLY A 330 18.45 -25.01 -5.38
CA GLY A 330 17.43 -25.37 -4.40
C GLY A 330 17.14 -26.87 -4.38
N ARG A 331 17.06 -27.53 -5.55
CA ARG A 331 16.94 -28.99 -5.64
C ARG A 331 18.14 -29.71 -5.05
N ARG A 332 19.34 -29.13 -5.08
CA ARG A 332 20.54 -29.80 -4.57
C ARG A 332 20.57 -29.85 -3.06
N TYR A 333 20.21 -28.77 -2.38
CA TYR A 333 20.32 -28.66 -0.92
C TYR A 333 19.08 -29.14 -0.16
N PHE A 334 17.93 -29.21 -0.82
CA PHE A 334 16.67 -29.44 -0.13
C PHE A 334 15.82 -30.56 -0.75
N ARG A 335 16.47 -31.49 -1.46
CA ARG A 335 15.84 -32.67 -2.06
C ARG A 335 15.31 -33.67 -1.03
#